data_AF-A0A7R9BI30-F1
#
_entry.id   AF-A0A7R9BI30-F1
#
_cell.length_a   1.000
_cell.length_b   1.000
_cell.length_c   1.000
_cell.angle_alpha   90.00
_cell.angle_beta   90.00
_cell.angle_gamma   90.00
#
_symmetry.space_group_name_H-M   'P 1'
#
loop_
_entity.id
_entity.type
_entity.pdbx_description
1 polymer ?
#
loop_
_entity_poly.entity_id
_entity_poly.type
_entity_poly.pdbx_seq_one_letter_code
_entity_poly.pdbx_strand_id
1 'polypeptide(L)'
;MVANFKVFKKNSPNEKLTLYLPKRDFVDHISCVDPIECVVLIDPEYLVHNKKIFGQVVVCFRYGREEDEVMGLTFQKELYLASEQIYPPTKKDLKMSKLQERLVKKLGSTAYPVTFEISTAAPTSVVIQGDAGNDMKACGVEYFVKLYHHGDRVSVNICVRNHSNKEVKKIKASVQQCIDITMFTSGQYRVSVASIETEEGCPISPGSSLQKVLHLSPSLEMNKRKPGVALDGKLRHHETSLASSTLLADPDQKDIFGIIVSYVVRVKLYLGALGGELTAELPVVIMNPKPDKLRIFRADSTADVETFRQQSVENDLDDDVGMIGKNIEKLRMISE
;
A
#
# COMPACT_ATOMS: atom_id res chain seq x y z
N MET A 1 -6.14 24.35 -31.97
CA MET A 1 -4.93 23.51 -31.81
C MET A 1 -5.24 22.50 -30.72
N VAL A 2 -5.43 21.22 -31.07
CA VAL A 2 -5.73 20.17 -30.07
C VAL A 2 -4.50 19.99 -29.19
N ALA A 3 -4.60 20.41 -27.93
CA ALA A 3 -3.52 20.21 -26.96
C ALA A 3 -3.51 18.74 -26.54
N ASN A 4 -2.61 17.95 -27.14
CA ASN A 4 -2.41 16.55 -26.74
C ASN A 4 -1.65 16.49 -25.41
N PHE A 5 -2.34 16.11 -24.34
CA PHE A 5 -1.71 15.86 -23.03
C PHE A 5 -1.27 14.41 -22.94
N LYS A 6 0.03 14.19 -22.71
CA LYS A 6 0.57 12.87 -22.38
C LYS A 6 0.32 12.62 -20.90
N VAL A 7 -0.38 11.54 -20.60
CA VAL A 7 -0.67 11.10 -19.24
C VAL A 7 -0.19 9.67 -19.12
N PHE A 8 0.38 9.36 -17.98
CA PHE A 8 0.79 8.01 -17.67
C PHE A 8 -0.34 7.29 -16.96
N LYS A 9 -0.51 6.00 -17.25
CA LYS A 9 -1.50 5.16 -16.60
C LYS A 9 -0.88 3.88 -16.04
N LYS A 10 -1.42 3.39 -14.94
CA LYS A 10 -1.09 2.07 -14.38
C LYS A 10 -2.35 1.39 -13.90
N ASN A 11 -2.58 0.16 -14.36
CA ASN A 11 -3.70 -0.66 -13.93
C ASN A 11 -3.28 -1.54 -12.75
N SER A 12 -4.20 -1.82 -11.84
CA SER A 12 -4.03 -2.88 -10.85
C SER A 12 -4.00 -4.25 -11.55
N PRO A 13 -3.40 -5.29 -10.95
CA PRO A 13 -3.32 -6.62 -11.56
C PRO A 13 -4.68 -7.27 -11.87
N ASN A 14 -5.73 -6.87 -11.14
CA ASN A 14 -7.11 -7.30 -11.36
C ASN A 14 -7.92 -6.33 -12.23
N GLU A 15 -7.29 -5.27 -12.74
CA GLU A 15 -7.88 -4.22 -13.58
C GLU A 15 -9.00 -3.39 -12.92
N LYS A 16 -9.21 -3.53 -11.61
CA LYS A 16 -10.26 -2.82 -10.86
C LYS A 16 -9.91 -1.40 -10.45
N LEU A 17 -8.64 -1.04 -10.45
CA LEU A 17 -8.15 0.30 -10.11
C LEU A 17 -7.18 0.75 -11.19
N THR A 18 -7.34 1.98 -11.69
CA THR A 18 -6.39 2.58 -12.63
C THR A 18 -5.92 3.93 -12.13
N LEU A 19 -4.60 4.08 -11.99
CA LEU A 19 -3.94 5.32 -11.62
C LEU A 19 -3.54 6.12 -12.86
N TYR A 20 -3.89 7.39 -12.91
CA TYR A 20 -3.48 8.34 -13.94
C TYR A 20 -2.59 9.43 -13.33
N LEU A 21 -1.38 9.57 -13.87
CA LEU A 21 -0.36 10.53 -13.43
C LEU A 21 0.04 11.45 -14.60
N PRO A 22 0.02 12.78 -14.43
CA PRO A 22 0.39 13.72 -15.48
C PRO A 22 1.91 13.76 -15.71
N LYS A 23 2.70 13.59 -14.65
CA LYS A 23 4.17 13.59 -14.69
C LYS A 23 4.74 12.50 -13.79
N ARG A 24 6.02 12.16 -14.03
CA ARG A 24 6.78 11.19 -13.23
C ARG A 24 7.93 11.82 -12.46
N ASP A 25 8.35 13.01 -12.90
CA ASP A 25 9.45 13.76 -12.33
C ASP A 25 8.84 14.88 -11.47
N PHE A 26 9.19 14.89 -10.18
CA PHE A 26 8.72 15.84 -9.19
C PHE A 26 9.93 16.55 -8.59
N VAL A 27 9.88 17.87 -8.58
CA VAL A 27 11.01 18.70 -8.15
C VAL A 27 10.90 18.98 -6.64
N ASP A 28 12.01 18.80 -5.93
CA ASP A 28 12.23 19.27 -4.58
C ASP A 28 12.98 20.60 -4.63
N HIS A 29 12.30 21.66 -4.20
CA HIS A 29 12.79 23.05 -4.21
C HIS A 29 13.44 23.45 -2.89
N ILE A 30 13.79 22.49 -2.02
CA ILE A 30 14.31 22.68 -0.65
C ILE A 30 13.26 23.24 0.33
N SER A 31 12.56 24.31 -0.05
CA SER A 31 11.48 24.90 0.75
C SER A 31 10.16 24.13 0.65
N CYS A 32 9.93 23.45 -0.47
CA CYS A 32 8.74 22.67 -0.73
C CYS A 32 9.00 21.63 -1.82
N VAL A 33 8.16 20.59 -1.84
CA VAL A 33 8.19 19.54 -2.86
C VAL A 33 6.95 19.68 -3.74
N ASP A 34 7.12 19.55 -5.05
CA ASP A 34 6.02 19.48 -6.00
C ASP A 34 5.02 18.37 -5.58
N PRO A 35 3.73 18.69 -5.36
CA PRO A 35 2.77 17.69 -4.93
C PRO A 35 2.48 16.67 -6.05
N ILE A 36 2.21 15.43 -5.65
CA ILE A 36 1.80 14.38 -6.58
C ILE A 36 0.29 14.49 -6.81
N GLU A 37 -0.08 15.19 -7.88
CA GLU A 37 -1.45 15.29 -8.36
C GLU A 37 -1.79 14.12 -9.30
N CYS A 38 -2.73 13.27 -8.92
CA CYS A 38 -3.18 12.16 -9.76
C CYS A 38 -4.70 11.98 -9.72
N VAL A 39 -5.19 11.12 -10.63
CA VAL A 39 -6.60 10.73 -10.70
C VAL A 39 -6.67 9.22 -10.68
N VAL A 40 -7.56 8.67 -9.85
CA VAL A 40 -7.77 7.22 -9.74
C VAL A 40 -9.15 6.88 -10.27
N LEU A 41 -9.18 6.04 -11.30
CA LEU A 41 -10.39 5.44 -11.83
C LEU A 41 -10.68 4.16 -11.04
N ILE A 42 -11.88 4.08 -10.48
CA ILE A 42 -12.33 2.95 -9.66
C ILE A 42 -13.41 2.19 -10.43
N ASP A 43 -13.29 0.86 -10.48
CA ASP A 43 -14.32 0.01 -11.06
C ASP A 43 -15.66 0.17 -10.28
N PRO A 44 -16.81 0.34 -10.96
CA PRO A 44 -18.11 0.49 -10.32
C PRO A 44 -18.45 -0.61 -9.30
N GLU A 45 -17.96 -1.83 -9.50
CA GLU A 45 -18.15 -2.94 -8.57
C GLU A 45 -17.60 -2.59 -7.18
N TYR A 46 -16.45 -1.91 -7.09
CA TYR A 46 -15.86 -1.52 -5.82
C TYR A 46 -16.69 -0.42 -5.15
N LEU A 47 -17.34 0.44 -5.94
CA LEU A 47 -18.25 1.47 -5.45
C LEU A 47 -19.55 0.85 -4.90
N VAL A 48 -20.15 -0.11 -5.62
CA VAL A 48 -21.37 -0.81 -5.20
C VAL A 48 -21.17 -1.55 -3.87
N HIS A 49 -20.01 -2.17 -3.68
CA HIS A 49 -19.66 -2.85 -2.44
C HIS A 49 -19.15 -1.90 -1.34
N ASN A 50 -19.20 -0.58 -1.56
CA ASN A 50 -18.73 0.46 -0.63
C ASN A 50 -17.31 0.21 -0.11
N LYS A 51 -16.43 -0.30 -1.00
CA LYS A 51 -15.03 -0.56 -0.65
C LYS A 51 -14.27 0.74 -0.53
N LYS A 52 -13.56 0.93 0.59
CA LYS A 52 -12.74 2.11 0.80
C LYS A 52 -11.42 1.97 0.05
N ILE A 53 -11.06 2.96 -0.77
CA ILE A 53 -9.83 2.97 -1.57
C ILE A 53 -8.87 3.99 -0.99
N PHE A 54 -7.60 3.60 -0.90
CA PHE A 54 -6.52 4.43 -0.38
C PHE A 54 -5.37 4.49 -1.37
N GLY A 55 -4.62 5.58 -1.30
CA GLY A 55 -3.35 5.71 -1.97
C GLY A 55 -2.25 6.04 -0.98
N GLN A 56 -1.05 5.53 -1.26
CA GLN A 56 0.15 5.78 -0.49
C GLN A 56 1.31 6.14 -1.40
N VAL A 57 2.13 7.08 -0.96
CA VAL A 57 3.44 7.36 -1.54
C VAL A 57 4.49 6.65 -0.71
N VAL A 58 5.21 5.73 -1.33
CA VAL A 58 6.21 4.88 -0.68
C VAL A 58 7.56 5.11 -1.33
N VAL A 59 8.57 5.38 -0.51
CA VAL A 59 9.96 5.34 -0.90
C VAL A 59 10.52 3.98 -0.57
N CYS A 60 11.20 3.35 -1.52
CA CYS A 60 11.95 2.13 -1.32
C CYS A 60 13.43 2.44 -1.48
N PHE A 61 14.20 2.16 -0.43
CA PHE A 61 15.66 2.18 -0.46
C PHE A 61 16.14 0.75 -0.68
N ARG A 62 16.82 0.50 -1.79
CA ARG A 62 17.50 -0.77 -2.06
C ARG A 62 18.98 -0.61 -1.72
N TYR A 63 19.47 -1.43 -0.80
CA TYR A 63 20.86 -1.49 -0.37
C TYR A 63 21.46 -2.85 -0.78
N GLY A 64 22.79 -2.95 -0.83
CA GLY A 64 23.48 -4.22 -1.07
C GLY A 64 23.45 -4.71 -2.52
N ARG A 65 24.38 -5.61 -2.86
CA ARG A 65 24.41 -6.25 -4.18
C ARG A 65 23.34 -7.33 -4.24
N GLU A 66 22.72 -7.50 -5.40
CA GLU A 66 21.79 -8.61 -5.64
C GLU A 66 22.45 -9.98 -5.42
N GLU A 67 23.76 -10.09 -5.65
CA GLU A 67 24.55 -11.29 -5.36
C GLU A 67 24.63 -11.62 -3.86
N ASP A 68 24.56 -10.59 -3.00
CA ASP A 68 24.51 -10.74 -1.55
C ASP A 68 23.08 -11.03 -1.06
N GLU A 69 22.05 -10.89 -1.92
CA GLU A 69 20.65 -11.25 -1.63
C GLU A 69 20.48 -12.78 -1.64
N VAL A 70 21.02 -13.44 -0.61
CA VAL A 70 20.95 -14.90 -0.46
C VAL A 70 19.62 -15.33 0.17
N MET A 71 19.14 -16.52 -0.20
CA MET A 71 17.95 -17.17 0.40
C MET A 71 16.63 -16.38 0.27
N GLY A 72 16.54 -15.46 -0.71
CA GLY A 72 15.33 -14.65 -0.96
C GLY A 72 15.18 -13.43 -0.07
N LEU A 73 16.23 -13.06 0.68
CA LEU A 73 16.29 -11.82 1.45
C LEU A 73 16.67 -10.67 0.50
N THR A 74 15.73 -9.76 0.28
CA THR A 74 16.00 -8.52 -0.45
C THR A 74 16.37 -7.44 0.55
N PHE A 75 17.49 -6.77 0.33
CA PHE A 75 17.94 -5.66 1.18
C PHE A 75 17.23 -4.39 0.74
N GLN A 76 15.96 -4.27 1.12
CA GLN A 76 15.15 -3.08 0.84
C GLN A 76 14.45 -2.58 2.09
N LYS A 77 14.41 -1.26 2.26
CA LYS A 77 13.67 -0.55 3.32
C LYS A 77 12.61 0.32 2.67
N GLU A 78 11.35 0.12 3.05
CA GLU A 78 10.27 1.00 2.60
C GLU A 78 9.96 2.07 3.67
N LEU A 79 9.83 3.33 3.25
CA LEU A 79 9.33 4.45 4.05
C LEU A 79 8.04 4.99 3.43
N TYR A 80 7.01 5.21 4.25
CA TYR A 80 5.72 5.73 3.81
C TYR A 80 5.70 7.25 4.00
N LEU A 81 5.65 8.00 2.91
CA LEU A 81 5.72 9.45 2.95
C LEU A 81 4.35 10.12 3.09
N ALA A 82 3.33 9.54 2.46
CA ALA A 82 1.97 10.09 2.49
C ALA A 82 0.93 8.97 2.36
N SER A 83 -0.23 9.15 2.98
CA SER A 83 -1.37 8.23 2.90
C SER A 83 -2.70 8.98 2.92
N GLU A 84 -3.47 8.85 1.85
CA GLU A 84 -4.76 9.53 1.67
C GLU A 84 -5.87 8.52 1.30
N GLN A 85 -7.09 8.78 1.79
CA GLN A 85 -8.28 8.03 1.40
C GLN A 85 -8.87 8.68 0.15
N ILE A 86 -8.97 7.90 -0.92
CA ILE A 86 -9.46 8.35 -2.23
C ILE A 86 -10.97 8.19 -2.31
N TYR A 87 -11.49 7.04 -1.85
CA TYR A 87 -12.92 6.74 -1.86
C TYR A 87 -13.34 6.05 -0.54
N PRO A 88 -14.51 6.38 0.03
CA PRO A 88 -15.33 7.54 -0.31
C PRO A 88 -14.57 8.85 -0.02
N PRO A 89 -14.78 9.91 -0.82
CA PRO A 89 -14.07 11.17 -0.65
C PRO A 89 -14.43 11.80 0.70
N THR A 90 -13.43 12.03 1.54
CA THR A 90 -13.60 12.61 2.88
C THR A 90 -13.55 14.13 2.88
N LYS A 91 -12.92 14.73 1.88
CA LYS A 91 -12.79 16.18 1.68
C LYS A 91 -13.82 16.60 0.63
N LYS A 92 -14.84 17.39 1.02
CA LYS A 92 -15.91 17.83 0.11
C LYS A 92 -15.43 18.87 -0.92
N ASP A 93 -14.44 19.69 -0.54
CA ASP A 93 -13.91 20.79 -1.36
C ASP A 93 -12.42 20.58 -1.64
N LEU A 94 -12.09 19.53 -2.39
CA LEU A 94 -10.73 19.37 -2.93
C LEU A 94 -10.54 20.41 -4.04
N LYS A 95 -9.60 21.35 -3.84
CA LYS A 95 -9.13 22.22 -4.94
C LYS A 95 -8.43 21.33 -5.96
N MET A 96 -9.09 21.10 -7.09
CA MET A 96 -8.55 20.31 -8.18
C MET A 96 -7.62 21.16 -9.04
N SER A 97 -6.56 20.55 -9.56
CA SER A 97 -5.76 21.20 -10.60
C SER A 97 -6.49 21.14 -11.95
N LYS A 98 -6.17 22.07 -12.87
CA LYS A 98 -6.74 22.09 -14.22
C LYS A 98 -6.57 20.76 -14.97
N LEU A 99 -5.51 20.01 -14.66
CA LEU A 99 -5.27 18.68 -15.23
C LEU A 99 -6.18 17.63 -14.62
N GLN A 100 -6.36 17.63 -13.30
CA GLN A 100 -7.30 16.74 -12.62
C GLN A 100 -8.74 16.97 -13.11
N GLU A 101 -9.16 18.23 -13.26
CA GLU A 101 -10.49 18.58 -13.80
C GLU A 101 -10.71 17.99 -15.19
N ARG A 102 -9.74 18.15 -16.09
CA ARG A 102 -9.79 17.58 -17.45
C ARG A 102 -9.82 16.06 -17.43
N LEU A 103 -9.01 15.42 -16.57
CA LEU A 103 -8.96 13.97 -16.44
C LEU A 103 -10.27 13.41 -15.90
N VAL A 104 -10.83 14.02 -14.84
CA VAL A 104 -12.11 13.60 -14.26
C VAL A 104 -13.24 13.81 -15.26
N LYS A 105 -13.30 14.95 -15.95
CA LYS A 105 -14.30 15.20 -17.01
C LYS A 105 -14.25 14.14 -18.12
N LYS A 106 -13.04 13.70 -18.49
CA LYS A 106 -12.85 12.70 -19.56
C LYS A 106 -13.09 11.26 -19.11
N LEU A 107 -12.67 10.90 -17.90
CA LEU A 107 -12.74 9.53 -17.37
C LEU A 107 -14.12 9.20 -16.77
N GLY A 108 -14.91 10.22 -16.44
CA GLY A 108 -16.29 10.07 -15.98
C GLY A 108 -16.43 10.05 -14.45
N SER A 109 -17.62 9.68 -13.99
CA SER A 109 -18.04 9.80 -12.59
C SER A 109 -17.34 8.86 -11.60
N THR A 110 -16.59 7.87 -12.08
CA THR A 110 -15.81 6.94 -11.25
C THR A 110 -14.34 7.33 -11.12
N ALA A 111 -13.98 8.51 -11.63
CA ALA A 111 -12.64 9.07 -11.52
C ALA A 111 -12.56 10.04 -10.34
N TYR A 112 -11.65 9.75 -9.40
CA TYR A 112 -11.49 10.51 -8.17
C TYR A 112 -10.11 11.18 -8.15
N PRO A 113 -10.04 12.52 -7.99
CA PRO A 113 -8.77 13.23 -7.88
C PRO A 113 -8.16 13.01 -6.50
N VAL A 114 -6.83 12.91 -6.45
CA VAL A 114 -6.07 12.86 -5.19
C VAL A 114 -4.75 13.60 -5.36
N THR A 115 -4.35 14.30 -4.31
CA THR A 115 -3.09 15.04 -4.26
C THR A 115 -2.32 14.59 -3.02
N PHE A 116 -1.08 14.13 -3.21
CA PHE A 116 -0.19 13.77 -2.10
C PHE A 116 0.84 14.87 -1.89
N GLU A 117 0.89 15.39 -0.68
CA GLU A 117 1.94 16.31 -0.23
C GLU A 117 3.10 15.50 0.33
N ILE A 118 4.30 15.74 -0.19
CA ILE A 118 5.53 15.10 0.26
C ILE A 118 6.29 16.09 1.15
N SER A 119 6.82 15.60 2.28
CA SER A 119 7.68 16.39 3.15
C SER A 119 9.03 16.69 2.49
N THR A 120 9.59 17.87 2.74
CA THR A 120 10.96 18.25 2.33
C THR A 120 12.06 17.42 3.00
N ALA A 121 11.72 16.62 4.02
CA ALA A 121 12.64 15.62 4.58
C ALA A 121 12.76 14.35 3.73
N ALA A 122 11.96 14.22 2.66
CA ALA A 122 11.99 13.05 1.79
C ALA A 122 13.27 13.04 0.92
N PRO A 123 13.95 11.89 0.78
CA PRO A 123 15.22 11.79 0.05
C PRO A 123 15.03 11.91 -1.46
N THR A 124 15.98 12.51 -2.18
CA THR A 124 15.95 12.55 -3.65
C THR A 124 16.09 11.14 -4.27
N SER A 125 15.54 10.91 -5.47
CA SER A 125 15.70 9.62 -6.16
C SER A 125 17.11 9.49 -6.74
N VAL A 126 17.91 8.61 -6.16
CA VAL A 126 19.29 8.33 -6.60
C VAL A 126 19.43 6.84 -6.87
N VAL A 127 20.06 6.49 -7.98
CA VAL A 127 20.35 5.09 -8.36
C VAL A 127 21.84 4.96 -8.61
N ILE A 128 22.47 3.96 -7.98
CA ILE A 128 23.87 3.61 -8.17
C ILE A 128 23.95 2.61 -9.31
N GLN A 129 24.66 2.96 -10.39
CA GLN A 129 24.81 2.12 -11.56
C GLN A 129 25.54 0.81 -11.21
N GLY A 130 24.97 -0.32 -11.61
CA GLY A 130 25.59 -1.64 -11.51
C GLY A 130 26.56 -1.94 -12.67
N ASP A 131 27.29 -3.05 -12.59
CA ASP A 131 28.24 -3.46 -13.62
C ASP A 131 27.53 -3.78 -14.94
N ALA A 132 28.07 -3.27 -16.05
CA ALA A 132 27.45 -3.20 -17.38
C ALA A 132 27.17 -4.56 -18.09
N GLY A 133 27.36 -5.68 -17.40
CA GLY A 133 27.21 -7.04 -17.95
C GLY A 133 26.00 -7.83 -17.45
N ASN A 134 25.36 -7.39 -16.35
CA ASN A 134 24.21 -8.08 -15.76
C ASN A 134 23.02 -7.12 -15.71
N ASP A 135 21.80 -7.61 -16.00
CA ASP A 135 20.52 -6.93 -15.75
C ASP A 135 20.24 -6.77 -14.23
N MET A 136 21.28 -6.47 -13.45
CA MET A 136 21.26 -6.44 -12.00
C MET A 136 20.49 -5.22 -11.52
N LYS A 137 19.55 -5.44 -10.59
CA LYS A 137 18.68 -4.37 -10.10
C LYS A 137 19.49 -3.40 -9.24
N ALA A 138 19.75 -2.22 -9.79
CA ALA A 138 20.57 -1.17 -9.19
C ALA A 138 20.13 -0.78 -7.76
N CYS A 139 21.11 -0.53 -6.87
CA CYS A 139 20.86 0.03 -5.54
C CYS A 139 20.37 1.47 -5.68
N GLY A 140 19.47 1.92 -4.82
CA GLY A 140 18.96 3.28 -4.93
C GLY A 140 17.69 3.57 -4.17
N VAL A 141 17.21 4.79 -4.33
CA VAL A 141 15.98 5.34 -3.75
C VAL A 141 14.94 5.46 -4.86
N GLU A 142 13.87 4.67 -4.76
CA GLU A 142 12.80 4.62 -5.74
C GLU A 142 11.46 4.99 -5.11
N TYR A 143 10.61 5.69 -5.86
CA TYR A 143 9.31 6.14 -5.39
C TYR A 143 8.16 5.39 -6.09
N PHE A 144 7.16 5.00 -5.30
CA PHE A 144 5.98 4.27 -5.75
C PHE A 144 4.70 4.91 -5.22
N VAL A 145 3.68 4.98 -6.08
CA VAL A 145 2.29 5.17 -5.64
C VAL A 145 1.63 3.81 -5.56
N LYS A 146 1.27 3.39 -4.35
CA LYS A 146 0.54 2.15 -4.09
C LYS A 146 -0.93 2.47 -3.88
N LEU A 147 -1.81 1.80 -4.62
CA LEU A 147 -3.26 1.82 -4.39
C LEU A 147 -3.67 0.51 -3.72
N TYR A 148 -4.53 0.60 -2.71
CA TYR A 148 -5.08 -0.56 -2.02
C TYR A 148 -6.51 -0.27 -1.59
N HIS A 149 -7.32 -1.32 -1.45
CA HIS A 149 -8.65 -1.19 -0.89
C HIS A 149 -8.80 -1.91 0.45
N HIS A 150 -9.78 -1.47 1.24
CA HIS A 150 -10.07 -2.11 2.51
C HIS A 150 -10.59 -3.54 2.30
N GLY A 151 -10.05 -4.49 3.05
CA GLY A 151 -10.38 -5.91 2.90
C GLY A 151 -9.63 -6.60 1.75
N ASP A 152 -8.65 -5.93 1.14
CA ASP A 152 -7.76 -6.58 0.18
C ASP A 152 -7.10 -7.81 0.80
N ARG A 153 -7.10 -8.92 0.07
CA ARG A 153 -6.35 -10.10 0.51
C ARG A 153 -4.88 -9.82 0.30
N VAL A 154 -4.08 -10.03 1.34
CA VAL A 154 -2.62 -10.01 1.26
C VAL A 154 -2.20 -11.14 0.33
N SER A 155 -1.74 -10.78 -0.86
CA SER A 155 -1.33 -11.73 -1.89
C SER A 155 0.17 -11.98 -1.78
N VAL A 156 0.55 -13.21 -1.45
CA VAL A 156 1.91 -13.64 -1.20
C VAL A 156 2.38 -14.48 -2.38
N ASN A 157 3.25 -13.91 -3.21
CA ASN A 157 3.89 -14.64 -4.30
C ASN A 157 5.13 -15.37 -3.77
N ILE A 158 5.11 -16.69 -3.86
CA ILE A 158 6.16 -17.58 -3.35
C ILE A 158 6.83 -18.22 -4.56
N CYS A 159 8.13 -17.98 -4.71
CA CYS A 159 8.97 -18.64 -5.70
C CYS A 159 10.06 -19.43 -4.97
N VAL A 160 10.04 -20.75 -5.11
CA VAL A 160 11.04 -21.66 -4.52
C VAL A 160 11.84 -22.28 -5.66
N ARG A 161 13.16 -22.13 -5.64
CA ARG A 161 14.09 -22.88 -6.49
C ARG A 161 14.94 -23.77 -5.60
N ASN A 162 14.71 -25.08 -5.63
CA ASN A 162 15.35 -26.01 -4.72
C ASN A 162 16.61 -26.60 -5.35
N HIS A 163 17.76 -25.96 -5.15
CA HIS A 163 19.07 -26.53 -5.54
C HIS A 163 19.72 -27.35 -4.42
N SER A 164 18.98 -27.68 -3.37
CA SER A 164 19.47 -28.47 -2.24
C SER A 164 19.23 -29.97 -2.44
N ASN A 165 19.73 -30.79 -1.52
CA ASN A 165 19.43 -32.23 -1.44
C ASN A 165 18.24 -32.58 -0.52
N LYS A 166 17.50 -31.57 -0.02
CA LYS A 166 16.34 -31.76 0.86
C LYS A 166 15.04 -31.52 0.11
N GLU A 167 13.97 -32.18 0.53
CA GLU A 167 12.62 -31.96 -0.01
C GLU A 167 11.84 -30.95 0.85
N VAL A 168 11.10 -30.05 0.19
CA VAL A 168 10.12 -29.18 0.88
C VAL A 168 8.77 -29.87 0.88
N LYS A 169 8.29 -30.32 2.04
CA LYS A 169 7.04 -31.10 2.14
C LYS A 169 5.78 -30.26 2.26
N LYS A 170 5.90 -29.06 2.80
CA LYS A 170 4.74 -28.22 3.14
C LYS A 170 5.14 -26.75 3.20
N ILE A 171 4.21 -25.87 2.81
CA ILE A 171 4.39 -24.43 2.82
C ILE A 171 3.31 -23.80 3.70
N LYS A 172 3.71 -22.88 4.56
CA LYS A 172 2.80 -22.10 5.40
C LYS A 172 3.08 -20.62 5.25
N ALA A 173 2.08 -19.85 4.85
CA ALA A 173 2.14 -18.40 4.85
C ALA A 173 1.25 -17.85 5.97
N SER A 174 1.70 -16.81 6.66
CA SER A 174 0.96 -16.20 7.76
C SER A 174 1.18 -14.70 7.83
N VAL A 175 0.15 -13.95 8.22
CA VAL A 175 0.29 -12.55 8.60
C VAL A 175 0.39 -12.51 10.12
N GLN A 176 1.47 -11.93 10.62
CA GLN A 176 1.74 -11.75 12.04
C GLN A 176 1.62 -10.27 12.40
N GLN A 177 0.86 -9.96 13.44
CA GLN A 177 0.83 -8.65 14.09
C GLN A 177 1.92 -8.64 15.15
N CYS A 178 2.83 -7.68 15.05
CA CYS A 178 3.91 -7.43 15.99
C CYS A 178 3.55 -6.16 16.77
N ILE A 179 3.67 -6.22 18.09
CA ILE A 179 3.29 -5.15 19.00
C ILE A 179 4.48 -4.91 19.93
N ASP A 180 5.07 -3.73 19.81
CA ASP A 180 6.14 -3.28 20.69
C ASP A 180 5.56 -2.23 21.65
N ILE A 181 5.61 -2.53 22.95
CA ILE A 181 5.21 -1.62 24.01
C ILE A 181 6.48 -0.95 24.53
N THR A 182 6.60 0.34 24.30
CA THR A 182 7.74 1.18 24.67
C THR A 182 7.29 2.19 25.74
N MET A 183 6.79 1.68 26.86
CA MET A 183 6.34 2.47 28.03
C MET A 183 7.04 1.99 29.32
N PHE A 184 6.48 2.29 30.50
CA PHE A 184 7.01 1.95 31.83
C PHE A 184 7.51 0.49 31.99
N THR A 185 6.92 -0.45 31.25
CA THR A 185 7.45 -1.82 31.08
C THR A 185 7.53 -2.13 29.60
N SER A 186 8.73 -2.43 29.12
CA SER A 186 8.96 -2.88 27.74
C SER A 186 8.38 -4.27 27.53
N GLY A 187 7.59 -4.47 26.47
CA GLY A 187 7.02 -5.77 26.12
C GLY A 187 6.87 -5.92 24.62
N GLN A 188 7.13 -7.11 24.10
CA GLN A 188 6.97 -7.44 22.68
C GLN A 188 6.01 -8.62 22.53
N TYR A 189 4.98 -8.45 21.71
CA TYR A 189 4.02 -9.50 21.39
C TYR A 189 4.02 -9.73 19.88
N ARG A 190 3.92 -10.99 19.48
CA ARG A 190 3.81 -11.38 18.07
C ARG A 190 2.72 -12.43 17.91
N VAL A 191 1.66 -12.10 17.17
CA VAL A 191 0.47 -12.95 17.05
C VAL A 191 0.11 -13.17 15.59
N SER A 192 -0.11 -14.43 15.20
CA SER A 192 -0.58 -14.75 13.84
C SER A 192 -2.06 -14.39 13.70
N VAL A 193 -2.36 -13.36 12.89
CA VAL A 193 -3.71 -12.86 12.61
C VAL A 193 -4.34 -13.48 11.36
N ALA A 194 -3.54 -14.04 10.46
CA ALA A 194 -4.02 -14.90 9.38
C ALA A 194 -2.97 -15.97 9.10
N SER A 195 -3.39 -17.16 8.68
CA SER A 195 -2.47 -18.20 8.24
C SER A 195 -3.15 -19.13 7.25
N ILE A 196 -2.40 -19.56 6.24
CA ILE A 196 -2.77 -20.59 5.30
C ILE A 196 -1.61 -21.58 5.18
N GLU A 197 -1.95 -22.86 5.10
CA GLU A 197 -0.99 -23.95 4.97
C GLU A 197 -1.41 -24.81 3.78
N THR A 198 -0.44 -25.20 2.96
CA THR A 198 -0.68 -25.92 1.71
C THR A 198 0.43 -26.92 1.43
N GLU A 199 0.04 -28.05 0.87
CA GLU A 199 0.94 -29.08 0.34
C GLU A 199 0.83 -29.17 -1.19
N GLU A 200 0.07 -28.26 -1.80
CA GLU A 200 -0.14 -28.26 -3.25
C GLU A 200 1.14 -27.80 -3.97
N GLY A 201 1.70 -28.68 -4.81
CA GLY A 201 3.02 -28.50 -5.42
C GLY A 201 4.18 -29.02 -4.55
N CYS A 202 3.89 -29.67 -3.42
CA CYS A 202 4.86 -30.39 -2.58
C CYS A 202 4.73 -31.92 -2.76
N PRO A 203 5.81 -32.70 -2.52
CA PRO A 203 7.12 -32.24 -2.12
C PRO A 203 7.89 -31.55 -3.26
N ILE A 204 8.58 -30.45 -2.96
CA ILE A 204 9.50 -29.82 -3.93
C ILE A 204 10.82 -30.57 -3.85
N SER A 205 11.08 -31.43 -4.82
CA SER A 205 12.27 -32.26 -4.89
C SER A 205 13.56 -31.45 -5.17
N PRO A 206 14.73 -31.99 -4.81
CA PRO A 206 16.02 -31.50 -5.29
C PRO A 206 16.04 -31.23 -6.81
N GLY A 207 16.55 -30.07 -7.21
CA GLY A 207 16.61 -29.60 -8.59
C GLY A 207 15.32 -29.01 -9.16
N SER A 208 14.21 -29.02 -8.40
CA SER A 208 12.90 -28.53 -8.88
C SER A 208 12.60 -27.11 -8.45
N SER A 209 11.62 -26.46 -9.10
CA SER A 209 11.12 -25.14 -8.72
C SER A 209 9.59 -25.10 -8.62
N LEU A 210 9.08 -24.25 -7.73
CA LEU A 210 7.65 -23.98 -7.56
C LEU A 210 7.41 -22.47 -7.55
N GLN A 211 6.39 -22.03 -8.29
CA GLN A 211 5.84 -20.68 -8.16
C GLN A 211 4.36 -20.76 -7.79
N LYS A 212 3.96 -20.06 -6.72
CA LYS A 212 2.58 -20.10 -6.21
C LYS A 212 2.18 -18.77 -5.59
N VAL A 213 0.92 -18.38 -5.74
CA VAL A 213 0.36 -17.20 -5.07
C VAL A 213 -0.63 -17.67 -4.00
N LEU A 214 -0.48 -17.18 -2.78
CA LEU A 214 -1.39 -17.43 -1.65
C LEU A 214 -2.07 -16.14 -1.22
N HIS A 215 -3.36 -16.19 -0.93
CA HIS A 215 -4.14 -15.02 -0.51
C HIS A 215 -4.53 -15.15 0.96
N LEU A 216 -4.09 -14.21 1.79
CA LEU A 216 -4.36 -14.16 3.24
C LEU A 216 -5.29 -12.98 3.56
N SER A 217 -6.30 -13.22 4.39
CA SER A 217 -7.25 -12.19 4.82
C SER A 217 -7.20 -12.02 6.34
N PRO A 218 -6.40 -11.09 6.88
CA PRO A 218 -6.40 -10.80 8.31
C PRO A 218 -7.72 -10.10 8.70
N SER A 219 -8.57 -10.79 9.46
CA SER A 219 -9.86 -10.26 9.91
C SER A 219 -10.02 -10.38 11.41
N LEU A 220 -10.78 -9.48 12.05
CA LEU A 220 -11.05 -9.59 13.48
C LEU A 220 -11.84 -10.86 13.81
N GLU A 221 -12.76 -11.28 12.95
CA GLU A 221 -13.64 -12.42 13.19
C GLU A 221 -12.89 -13.70 13.57
N MET A 222 -11.79 -13.98 12.86
CA MET A 222 -10.93 -15.15 13.10
C MET A 222 -10.01 -15.00 14.33
N ASN A 223 -9.95 -13.81 14.92
CA ASN A 223 -9.01 -13.46 15.99
C ASN A 223 -9.68 -12.96 17.27
N LYS A 224 -11.03 -12.88 17.33
CA LYS A 224 -11.79 -12.37 18.50
C LYS A 224 -11.41 -12.98 19.84
N ARG A 225 -10.96 -14.24 19.86
CA ARG A 225 -10.61 -14.99 21.08
C ARG A 225 -9.11 -15.13 21.31
N LYS A 226 -8.26 -14.55 20.45
CA LYS A 226 -6.80 -14.65 20.60
C LYS A 226 -6.30 -13.55 21.53
N PRO A 227 -5.60 -13.90 22.62
CA PRO A 227 -4.97 -12.90 23.48
C PRO A 227 -3.81 -12.20 22.75
N GLY A 228 -3.50 -10.97 23.15
CA GLY A 228 -2.35 -10.22 22.65
C GLY A 228 -2.51 -9.67 21.22
N VAL A 229 -3.72 -9.63 20.68
CA VAL A 229 -4.02 -8.95 19.40
C VAL A 229 -4.37 -7.48 19.69
N ALA A 230 -3.66 -6.56 19.05
CA ALA A 230 -3.99 -5.13 19.09
C ALA A 230 -5.19 -4.84 18.18
N LEU A 231 -6.12 -4.03 18.68
CA LEU A 231 -7.36 -3.66 18.00
C LEU A 231 -7.49 -2.14 17.90
N ASP A 232 -8.05 -1.65 16.80
CA ASP A 232 -8.44 -0.24 16.65
C ASP A 232 -9.83 -0.06 17.28
N GLY A 233 -9.93 0.56 18.46
CA GLY A 233 -11.20 0.98 19.05
C GLY A 233 -11.25 1.07 20.58
N LYS A 234 -12.30 1.75 21.09
CA LYS A 234 -12.69 1.70 22.52
C LYS A 234 -13.36 0.36 22.81
N LEU A 235 -13.00 -0.29 23.92
CA LEU A 235 -13.45 -1.61 24.42
C LEU A 235 -14.98 -1.88 24.45
N ARG A 236 -15.85 -0.91 24.08
CA ARG A 236 -17.30 -0.94 24.28
C ARG A 236 -18.15 -0.76 23.00
N HIS A 237 -17.57 -0.71 21.81
CA HIS A 237 -18.34 -0.48 20.57
C HIS A 237 -18.23 -1.61 19.54
N HIS A 238 -19.35 -1.80 18.83
CA HIS A 238 -19.66 -2.89 17.89
C HIS A 238 -18.84 -2.86 16.57
N GLU A 239 -17.98 -1.85 16.38
CA GLU A 239 -17.17 -1.62 15.18
C GLU A 239 -15.67 -1.63 15.53
N THR A 240 -15.16 -2.76 16.02
CA THR A 240 -13.72 -2.94 16.28
C THR A 240 -13.06 -3.66 15.10
N SER A 241 -11.86 -3.27 14.71
CA SER A 241 -11.02 -3.94 13.71
C SER A 241 -9.62 -4.24 14.26
N LEU A 242 -8.81 -5.04 13.55
CA LEU A 242 -7.40 -5.22 13.92
C LEU A 242 -6.68 -3.87 13.86
N ALA A 243 -5.77 -3.59 14.79
CA ALA A 243 -5.12 -2.27 14.87
C ALA A 243 -4.39 -1.90 13.56
N SER A 244 -4.41 -0.63 13.19
CA SER A 244 -3.63 -0.13 12.05
C SER A 244 -2.13 -0.18 12.36
N SER A 245 -1.30 -0.25 11.32
CA SER A 245 0.15 -0.17 11.47
C SER A 245 0.55 1.23 11.94
N THR A 246 1.38 1.30 12.96
CA THR A 246 1.96 2.55 13.45
C THR A 246 2.99 3.04 12.44
N LEU A 247 2.71 4.16 11.78
CA LEU A 247 3.65 4.81 10.87
C LEU A 247 4.54 5.74 11.69
N LEU A 248 5.83 5.42 11.77
CA LEU A 248 6.83 6.25 12.44
C LEU A 248 7.46 7.19 11.40
N ALA A 249 7.54 8.48 11.74
CA ALA A 249 8.19 9.48 10.89
C ALA A 249 9.71 9.26 10.81
N ASP A 250 10.32 8.80 11.92
CA ASP A 250 11.72 8.39 12.00
C ASP A 250 11.82 7.04 12.74
N PRO A 251 12.29 5.97 12.09
CA PRO A 251 12.44 4.66 12.72
C PRO A 251 13.62 4.57 13.71
N ASP A 252 14.58 5.50 13.65
CA ASP A 252 15.74 5.53 14.56
C ASP A 252 15.45 6.34 15.84
N GLN A 253 14.24 6.88 15.97
CA GLN A 253 13.79 7.56 17.16
C GLN A 253 13.61 6.56 18.32
N LYS A 254 14.61 6.49 19.20
CA LYS A 254 14.67 5.53 20.32
C LYS A 254 13.68 5.79 21.46
N ASP A 255 13.06 6.97 21.49
CA ASP A 255 12.25 7.44 22.63
C ASP A 255 10.76 7.61 22.28
N ILE A 256 10.21 6.68 21.49
CA ILE A 256 8.78 6.68 21.21
C ILE A 256 8.05 6.09 22.43
N PHE A 257 7.30 6.91 23.16
CA PHE A 257 6.44 6.45 24.25
C PHE A 257 5.10 5.96 23.68
N GLY A 258 4.85 4.65 23.64
CA GLY A 258 3.64 4.17 22.96
C GLY A 258 3.47 2.65 22.83
N ILE A 259 2.43 2.29 22.08
CA ILE A 259 2.23 0.95 21.53
C ILE A 259 2.46 1.07 20.02
N ILE A 260 3.48 0.38 19.52
CA ILE A 260 3.84 0.35 18.10
C ILE A 260 3.29 -0.95 17.53
N VAL A 261 2.41 -0.86 16.54
CA VAL A 261 1.84 -2.02 15.84
C VAL A 261 2.46 -2.10 14.46
N SER A 262 2.98 -3.26 14.09
CA SER A 262 3.46 -3.54 12.73
C SER A 262 2.97 -4.91 12.28
N TYR A 263 2.99 -5.17 10.98
CA TYR A 263 2.62 -6.47 10.44
C TYR A 263 3.73 -7.06 9.59
N VAL A 264 3.88 -8.38 9.65
CA VAL A 264 4.86 -9.13 8.88
C VAL A 264 4.17 -10.32 8.23
N VAL A 265 4.38 -10.49 6.93
CA VAL A 265 4.08 -11.71 6.21
C VAL A 265 5.24 -12.69 6.43
N ARG A 266 4.96 -13.82 7.05
CA ARG A 266 5.92 -14.89 7.30
C ARG A 266 5.59 -16.10 6.44
N VAL A 267 6.54 -16.54 5.61
CA VAL A 267 6.47 -17.77 4.83
C VAL A 267 7.42 -18.80 5.45
N LYS A 268 6.91 -20.00 5.69
CA LYS A 268 7.65 -21.15 6.20
C LYS A 268 7.63 -22.30 5.21
N LEU A 269 8.79 -22.88 4.95
CA LEU A 269 8.96 -24.12 4.20
C LEU A 269 9.38 -25.22 5.16
N TYR A 270 8.61 -26.31 5.23
CA TYR A 270 8.90 -27.45 6.11
C TYR A 270 9.70 -28.50 5.34
N LEU A 271 10.88 -28.85 5.84
CA LEU A 271 11.83 -29.75 5.16
C LEU A 271 11.73 -31.21 5.63
N GLY A 272 10.59 -31.60 6.22
CA GLY A 272 10.36 -32.94 6.80
C GLY A 272 10.88 -33.10 8.25
N ALA A 273 10.72 -34.30 8.81
CA ALA A 273 10.85 -34.58 10.25
C ALA A 273 12.23 -34.25 10.86
N LEU A 274 13.31 -34.34 10.07
CA LEU A 274 14.68 -34.03 10.50
C LEU A 274 15.28 -32.81 9.79
N GLY A 275 14.52 -32.22 8.86
CA GLY A 275 15.03 -31.18 7.97
C GLY A 275 14.97 -29.77 8.57
N GLY A 276 14.15 -29.56 9.59
CA GLY A 276 13.83 -28.25 10.14
C GLY A 276 12.84 -27.45 9.28
N GLU A 277 12.76 -26.15 9.53
CA GLU A 277 11.98 -25.20 8.74
C GLU A 277 12.86 -24.07 8.22
N LEU A 278 12.61 -23.63 6.98
CA LEU A 278 13.13 -22.37 6.44
C LEU A 278 12.05 -21.30 6.59
N THR A 279 12.43 -20.11 7.05
CA THR A 279 11.50 -18.99 7.24
C THR A 279 11.98 -17.78 6.47
N ALA A 280 11.07 -17.10 5.76
CA ALA A 280 11.25 -15.75 5.24
C ALA A 280 10.16 -14.83 5.82
N GLU A 281 10.52 -13.57 6.09
CA GLU A 281 9.63 -12.55 6.65
C GLU A 281 9.70 -11.28 5.80
N LEU A 282 8.54 -10.68 5.49
CA LEU A 282 8.41 -9.44 4.74
C LEU A 282 7.44 -8.50 5.48
N PRO A 283 7.86 -7.26 5.84
CA PRO A 283 6.96 -6.31 6.48
C PRO A 283 5.84 -5.89 5.52
N VAL A 284 4.66 -5.64 6.09
CA VAL A 284 3.49 -5.13 5.36
C VAL A 284 2.78 -4.08 6.21
N VAL A 285 2.27 -3.04 5.57
CA VAL A 285 1.42 -2.05 6.22
C VAL A 285 -0.05 -2.42 6.01
N ILE A 286 -0.75 -2.59 7.12
CA ILE A 286 -2.20 -2.75 7.20
C ILE A 286 -2.76 -1.51 7.86
N MET A 287 -3.69 -0.82 7.22
CA MET A 287 -4.33 0.39 7.74
C MET A 287 -5.84 0.23 7.71
N ASN A 288 -6.50 0.68 8.78
CA ASN A 288 -7.93 0.87 8.79
C ASN A 288 -8.29 2.25 8.22
N PRO A 289 -9.53 2.40 7.71
CA PRO A 289 -10.04 3.70 7.35
C PRO A 289 -9.98 4.68 8.53
N LYS A 290 -9.62 5.93 8.23
CA LYS A 290 -9.81 7.03 9.18
C LYS A 290 -11.30 7.05 9.60
N PRO A 291 -11.61 7.15 10.90
CA PRO A 291 -13.00 7.21 11.35
C PRO A 291 -13.71 8.40 10.70
N ASP A 292 -14.93 8.19 10.20
CA ASP A 292 -15.74 9.24 9.59
C ASP A 292 -15.99 10.36 10.61
N LYS A 293 -15.42 11.55 10.36
CA LYS A 293 -15.64 12.74 11.20
C LYS A 293 -17.13 13.09 11.35
N LEU A 294 -17.96 12.69 10.38
CA LEU A 294 -19.42 12.92 10.39
C LEU A 294 -20.17 12.19 11.51
N ARG A 295 -19.62 11.11 12.09
CA ARG A 295 -20.27 10.41 13.22
C ARG A 295 -19.98 11.06 14.58
N ILE A 296 -18.91 11.85 14.69
CA ILE A 296 -18.54 12.52 15.95
C ILE A 296 -19.45 13.72 16.21
N PHE A 297 -19.91 14.42 15.17
CA PHE A 297 -20.79 15.58 15.33
C PHE A 297 -22.28 15.25 15.53
N ARG A 298 -22.71 14.00 15.33
CA ARG A 298 -24.13 13.62 15.47
C ARG A 298 -24.55 13.26 16.89
N ALA A 299 -23.61 13.13 17.83
CA ALA A 299 -23.95 12.79 19.21
C ALA A 299 -24.42 14.00 20.05
N ASP A 300 -24.06 15.24 19.66
CA ASP A 300 -24.27 16.42 20.51
C ASP A 300 -25.03 17.59 19.84
N SER A 301 -25.75 17.38 18.73
CA SER A 301 -26.54 18.48 18.14
C SER A 301 -27.79 17.98 17.42
N THR A 302 -28.83 17.72 18.20
CA THR A 302 -30.22 17.85 17.75
C THR A 302 -30.56 19.33 17.64
N ALA A 303 -30.55 19.88 16.43
CA ALA A 303 -31.36 21.05 16.05
C ALA A 303 -31.43 21.12 14.52
N ASP A 304 -32.66 21.10 14.02
CA ASP A 304 -33.08 21.14 12.61
C ASP A 304 -32.64 22.41 11.87
N VAL A 305 -32.57 22.35 10.52
CA VAL A 305 -33.43 23.11 9.58
C VAL A 305 -33.25 22.56 8.15
N GLU A 306 -34.37 22.39 7.47
CA GLU A 306 -34.61 21.84 6.14
C GLU A 306 -34.23 22.75 4.95
N THR A 307 -34.06 22.10 3.78
CA THR A 307 -34.38 22.53 2.39
C THR A 307 -33.73 23.78 1.78
N PHE A 308 -33.16 23.63 0.57
CA PHE A 308 -33.65 24.28 -0.66
C PHE A 308 -32.96 23.69 -1.91
N ARG A 309 -33.70 23.71 -3.03
CA ARG A 309 -33.53 22.97 -4.28
C ARG A 309 -33.02 23.90 -5.42
N GLN A 310 -32.38 23.29 -6.43
CA GLN A 310 -32.11 23.78 -7.81
C GLN A 310 -31.02 24.88 -7.96
N GLN A 311 -30.22 24.95 -9.03
CA GLN A 311 -30.46 24.63 -10.44
C GLN A 311 -29.14 24.49 -11.22
N SER A 312 -29.18 23.70 -12.30
CA SER A 312 -28.18 23.41 -13.32
C SER A 312 -27.88 24.58 -14.26
N VAL A 313 -26.64 24.69 -14.74
CA VAL A 313 -26.29 25.29 -16.05
C VAL A 313 -25.16 24.47 -16.68
N GLU A 314 -25.48 23.80 -17.80
CA GLU A 314 -24.54 23.21 -18.75
C GLU A 314 -23.79 24.31 -19.49
N ASN A 315 -22.50 24.10 -19.73
CA ASN A 315 -21.79 24.79 -20.80
C ASN A 315 -20.95 23.76 -21.56
N ASP A 316 -21.46 23.43 -22.75
CA ASP A 316 -20.81 22.65 -23.77
C ASP A 316 -19.63 23.43 -24.35
N LEU A 317 -18.45 22.85 -24.23
CA LEU A 317 -17.32 23.12 -25.10
C LEU A 317 -16.67 21.77 -25.39
N ASP A 318 -16.98 21.26 -26.57
CA ASP A 318 -16.33 20.14 -27.24
C ASP A 318 -14.86 20.51 -27.51
N ASP A 319 -13.95 19.86 -26.79
CA ASP A 319 -12.54 19.79 -27.15
C ASP A 319 -12.18 18.31 -27.32
N ASP A 320 -12.16 17.86 -28.58
CA ASP A 320 -11.63 16.57 -29.00
C ASP A 320 -10.14 16.47 -28.66
N VAL A 321 -9.83 15.90 -27.50
CA VAL A 321 -8.44 15.72 -27.00
C VAL A 321 -8.07 14.24 -27.01
N GLY A 322 -7.14 13.86 -27.88
CA GLY A 322 -6.50 12.55 -27.86
C GLY A 322 -5.62 12.38 -26.61
N MET A 323 -5.79 11.28 -25.87
CA MET A 323 -4.87 10.88 -24.79
C MET A 323 -4.07 9.67 -25.23
N ILE A 324 -2.74 9.76 -25.12
CA ILE A 324 -1.84 8.63 -25.33
C ILE A 324 -1.35 8.19 -23.96
N GLY A 325 -1.88 7.06 -23.47
CA GLY A 325 -1.50 6.48 -22.18
C GLY A 325 -0.19 5.69 -22.28
N LYS A 326 0.80 6.03 -21.44
CA LYS A 326 2.03 5.24 -21.28
C LYS A 326 1.98 4.45 -19.97
N ASN A 327 2.49 3.21 -19.95
CA ASN A 327 2.61 2.42 -18.72
C ASN A 327 3.58 3.08 -17.72
N ILE A 328 3.21 3.08 -16.44
CA ILE A 328 4.05 3.55 -15.33
C ILE A 328 4.56 2.38 -14.49
N GLU A 329 5.85 2.43 -14.15
CA GLU A 329 6.45 1.54 -13.16
C GLU A 329 6.92 2.29 -11.91
N LYS A 330 7.52 3.50 -12.06
CA LYS A 330 8.21 4.24 -10.98
C LYS A 330 8.07 5.77 -11.13
N LEU A 331 8.15 6.48 -10.00
CA LEU A 331 8.30 7.94 -9.93
C LEU A 331 9.76 8.34 -9.68
N ARG A 332 10.12 9.58 -9.98
CA ARG A 332 11.42 10.17 -9.70
C ARG A 332 11.27 11.52 -9.00
N MET A 333 11.97 11.66 -7.88
CA MET A 333 12.20 12.91 -7.17
C MET A 333 13.53 13.50 -7.64
N ILE A 334 13.52 14.75 -8.09
CA ILE A 334 14.69 15.48 -8.59
C ILE A 334 14.88 16.70 -7.67
N SER A 335 16.09 16.92 -7.17
CA SER A 335 16.41 18.15 -6.42
C SER A 335 16.87 19.23 -7.40
N GLU A 336 16.37 20.46 -7.25
CA GLU A 336 16.90 21.66 -7.93
C GLU A 336 17.55 22.63 -6.96
#